data_AF-A0A7W3FPW1-F1
#
_entry.id   AF-A0A7W3FPW1-F1
#
_cell.length_a   1.000
_cell.length_b   1.000
_cell.length_c   1.000
_cell.angle_alpha   90.00
_cell.angle_beta   90.00
_cell.angle_gamma   90.00
#
_symmetry.space_group_name_H-M   'P 1'
#
loop_
_entity.id
_entity.type
_entity.pdbx_description
1 polymer ?
#
loop_
_entity_poly.entity_id
_entity_poly.type
_entity_poly.pdbx_seq_one_letter_code
_entity_poly.pdbx_strand_id
1 'polypeptide(L)'
;MSAALPLRDVHLPPAPGLWPPAPGWWLLAAGLLLLLAVPLWLQWRRRRRQRAWLRRFDADLQAAGDGPARLAALVILLRRAARQQRPGSELLQGDAWLQALDPKGELAPAQRALLHEGAYQPRIDTGQLAALERWAAKRYLALLQERG
;
A
#
# COMPACT_ATOMS: atom_id res chain seq x y z
N MET A 1 68.88 -40.55 41.99
CA MET A 1 69.33 -40.18 40.65
C MET A 1 68.16 -40.34 39.72
N SER A 2 67.46 -39.24 39.45
CA SER A 2 66.14 -39.22 38.81
C SER A 2 66.31 -39.34 37.30
N ALA A 3 65.93 -40.48 36.73
CA ALA A 3 65.78 -40.61 35.28
C ALA A 3 64.47 -39.91 34.89
N ALA A 4 64.59 -38.66 34.44
CA ALA A 4 63.46 -37.89 33.93
C ALA A 4 62.96 -38.56 32.65
N LEU A 5 61.78 -39.19 32.72
CA LEU A 5 61.05 -39.60 31.53
C LEU A 5 60.80 -38.33 30.70
N PRO A 6 61.15 -38.29 29.40
CA PRO A 6 60.77 -37.18 28.56
C PRO A 6 59.25 -37.21 28.44
N LEU A 7 58.60 -36.30 29.16
CA LEU A 7 57.17 -36.06 29.09
C LEU A 7 56.87 -35.73 27.62
N ARG A 8 56.32 -36.70 26.90
CA ARG A 8 55.92 -36.52 25.51
C ARG A 8 54.70 -35.61 25.56
N ASP A 9 54.90 -34.37 25.14
CA ASP A 9 53.86 -33.35 25.04
C ASP A 9 52.60 -33.97 24.43
N VAL A 10 51.52 -33.94 25.21
CA VAL A 10 50.18 -34.28 24.75
C VAL A 10 49.84 -33.24 23.68
N HIS A 11 49.92 -33.62 22.41
CA HIS A 11 49.28 -32.88 21.34
C HIS A 11 47.77 -32.91 21.58
N LEU A 12 47.22 -31.82 22.13
CA LEU A 12 45.79 -31.55 22.04
C LEU A 12 45.45 -31.49 20.54
N PRO A 13 44.41 -32.19 20.07
CA PRO A 13 43.96 -32.02 18.70
C PRO A 13 43.60 -30.54 18.51
N PRO A 14 43.96 -29.92 17.37
CA PRO A 14 43.52 -28.56 17.07
C PRO A 14 42.01 -28.50 17.25
N ALA A 15 41.52 -27.44 17.92
CA ALA A 15 40.09 -27.23 18.14
C ALA A 15 39.34 -27.53 16.83
N PRO A 16 38.26 -28.34 16.85
CA PRO A 16 37.57 -28.72 15.63
C PRO A 16 37.16 -27.45 14.90
N GLY A 17 37.88 -27.14 13.82
CA GLY A 17 37.69 -25.92 13.05
C GLY A 17 36.28 -25.94 12.53
N LEU A 18 35.44 -25.02 13.05
CA LEU A 18 34.04 -24.75 12.71
C LEU A 18 33.56 -25.57 11.51
N TRP A 19 33.29 -26.86 11.74
CA TRP A 19 32.84 -27.80 10.72
C TRP A 19 31.46 -27.34 10.23
N PRO A 20 31.06 -27.68 9.00
CA PRO A 20 30.07 -26.90 8.29
C PRO A 20 28.81 -26.85 9.14
N PRO A 21 28.12 -25.69 9.26
CA PRO A 21 26.85 -25.69 9.95
C PRO A 21 26.03 -26.81 9.32
N ALA A 22 25.69 -27.83 10.12
CA ALA A 22 25.08 -29.07 9.65
C ALA A 22 24.01 -28.71 8.61
N PRO A 23 23.83 -29.44 7.49
CA PRO A 23 23.00 -28.99 6.36
C PRO A 23 21.58 -28.53 6.74
N GLY A 24 21.06 -28.94 7.90
CA GLY A 24 19.83 -28.40 8.49
C GLY A 24 19.82 -26.89 8.81
N TRP A 25 20.98 -26.26 9.07
CA TRP A 25 21.08 -24.80 9.24
C TRP A 25 20.84 -24.06 7.93
N TRP A 26 21.25 -24.63 6.80
CA TRP A 26 20.92 -24.07 5.49
C TRP A 26 19.42 -24.16 5.22
N LEU A 27 18.76 -25.24 5.64
CA LEU A 27 17.29 -25.35 5.57
C LEU A 27 16.59 -24.34 6.50
N LEU A 28 17.09 -24.13 7.72
CA LEU A 28 16.58 -23.10 8.64
C LEU A 28 16.78 -21.69 8.08
N ALA A 29 17.97 -21.39 7.55
CA ALA A 29 18.29 -20.11 6.94
C ALA A 29 17.44 -19.87 5.68
N ALA A 30 17.27 -20.88 4.82
CA ALA A 30 16.41 -20.80 3.64
C ALA A 30 14.94 -20.62 4.03
N GLY A 31 14.46 -21.33 5.06
CA GLY A 31 13.12 -21.18 5.61
C GLY A 31 12.87 -19.78 6.15
N LEU A 32 13.81 -19.24 6.95
CA LEU A 32 13.74 -17.88 7.47
C LEU A 32 13.78 -16.84 6.34
N LEU A 33 14.64 -17.04 5.35
CA LEU A 33 14.73 -16.18 4.16
C LEU A 33 13.39 -16.19 3.41
N LEU A 34 12.78 -17.35 3.19
CA LEU A 34 11.47 -17.45 2.54
C LEU A 34 10.38 -16.75 3.38
N LEU A 35 10.40 -16.96 4.70
CA LEU A 35 9.43 -16.37 5.63
C LEU A 35 9.45 -14.83 5.56
N LEU A 36 10.62 -14.23 5.32
CA LEU A 36 10.77 -12.79 5.13
C LEU A 36 10.54 -12.35 3.68
N ALA A 37 11.03 -13.12 2.70
CA ALA A 37 10.97 -12.77 1.28
C ALA A 37 9.55 -12.87 0.71
N VAL A 38 8.76 -13.87 1.10
CA VAL A 38 7.38 -14.07 0.63
C VAL A 38 6.48 -12.87 0.96
N PRO A 39 6.37 -12.39 2.21
CA PRO A 39 5.54 -11.23 2.51
C PRO A 39 6.07 -9.95 1.86
N LEU A 40 7.39 -9.76 1.78
CA LEU A 40 8.00 -8.64 1.06
C LEU A 40 7.62 -8.66 -0.44
N TRP A 41 7.71 -9.81 -1.08
CA TRP A 41 7.36 -9.98 -2.49
C TRP A 41 5.87 -9.78 -2.74
N LEU A 42 5.00 -10.34 -1.89
CA LEU A 42 3.55 -10.14 -1.96
C LEU A 42 3.19 -8.67 -1.76
N GLN A 43 3.77 -7.99 -0.76
CA GLN A 43 3.58 -6.56 -0.56
C GLN A 43 4.05 -5.77 -1.78
N TRP A 44 5.22 -6.10 -2.33
CA TRP A 44 5.73 -5.40 -3.51
C TRP A 44 4.85 -5.60 -4.74
N ARG A 45 4.35 -6.81 -4.98
CA ARG A 45 3.41 -7.12 -6.06
C ARG A 45 2.09 -6.36 -5.87
N ARG A 46 1.56 -6.32 -4.64
CA ARG A 46 0.38 -5.53 -4.28
C ARG A 46 0.61 -4.04 -4.53
N ARG A 47 1.74 -3.50 -4.07
CA ARG A 47 2.13 -2.09 -4.29
C ARG A 47 2.32 -1.76 -5.77
N ARG A 48 2.91 -2.66 -6.58
CA ARG A 48 3.03 -2.47 -8.04
C ARG A 48 1.65 -2.37 -8.71
N ARG A 49 0.70 -3.23 -8.33
CA ARG A 49 -0.68 -3.17 -8.84
C ARG A 49 -1.38 -1.87 -8.41
N GLN A 50 -1.27 -1.50 -7.13
CA GLN A 50 -1.81 -0.24 -6.61
C GLN A 50 -1.21 0.96 -7.34
N ARG A 51 0.10 0.97 -7.57
CA ARG A 51 0.78 2.02 -8.34
C ARG A 51 0.27 2.11 -9.77
N ALA A 52 -0.01 0.99 -10.43
CA ALA A 52 -0.58 1.02 -11.78
C ALA A 52 -1.97 1.69 -11.80
N TRP A 53 -2.81 1.38 -10.80
CA TRP A 53 -4.13 2.02 -10.66
C TRP A 53 -4.04 3.50 -10.31
N LEU A 54 -3.16 3.87 -9.38
CA LEU A 54 -2.90 5.28 -9.04
C LEU A 54 -2.34 6.06 -10.23
N ARG A 55 -1.40 5.49 -10.99
CA ARG A 55 -0.87 6.15 -12.20
C ARG A 55 -1.95 6.40 -13.24
N ARG A 56 -2.94 5.50 -13.35
CA ARG A 56 -4.08 5.71 -14.23
C ARG A 56 -4.98 6.84 -13.71
N PHE A 57 -5.28 6.84 -12.42
CA PHE A 57 -6.03 7.89 -11.75
C PHE A 57 -5.36 9.27 -11.92
N ASP A 58 -4.05 9.35 -11.68
CA ASP A 58 -3.27 10.58 -11.82
C ASP A 58 -3.23 11.05 -13.29
N ALA A 59 -3.09 10.13 -14.24
CA ALA A 59 -3.12 10.47 -15.66
C ALA A 59 -4.48 11.01 -16.10
N ASP A 60 -5.58 10.40 -15.63
CA ASP A 60 -6.95 10.85 -15.92
C ASP A 60 -7.21 12.22 -15.29
N LEU A 61 -6.67 12.51 -14.09
CA LEU A 61 -6.75 13.83 -13.46
C LEU A 61 -5.91 14.88 -14.19
N GLN A 62 -4.69 14.56 -14.60
CA GLN A 62 -3.85 15.50 -15.35
C GLN A 62 -4.46 15.85 -16.71
N ALA A 63 -5.13 14.90 -17.36
CA ALA A 63 -5.84 15.15 -18.61
C ALA A 63 -7.00 16.14 -18.46
N ALA A 64 -7.58 16.28 -17.26
CA ALA A 64 -8.69 17.18 -16.99
C ALA A 64 -8.28 18.65 -16.81
N GLY A 65 -6.98 18.95 -16.68
CA GLY A 65 -6.48 20.30 -16.43
C GLY A 65 -6.59 20.72 -14.96
N ASP A 66 -6.85 22.00 -14.70
CA ASP A 66 -6.82 22.58 -13.36
C ASP A 66 -8.17 23.12 -12.88
N GLY A 67 -8.30 23.27 -11.56
CA GLY A 67 -9.46 23.90 -10.92
C GLY A 67 -10.73 23.02 -10.95
N PRO A 68 -11.90 23.57 -11.35
CA PRO A 68 -13.18 22.84 -11.27
C PRO A 68 -13.26 21.64 -12.20
N ALA A 69 -12.58 21.67 -13.35
CA ALA A 69 -12.52 20.53 -14.27
C ALA A 69 -11.83 19.31 -13.63
N ARG A 70 -10.78 19.57 -12.86
CA ARG A 70 -10.04 18.54 -12.11
C ARG A 70 -10.88 17.91 -11.00
N LEU A 71 -11.65 18.73 -10.27
CA LEU A 71 -12.61 18.23 -9.28
C LEU A 71 -13.71 17.38 -9.93
N ALA A 72 -14.26 17.83 -11.07
CA ALA A 72 -15.29 17.08 -11.78
C ALA A 72 -14.76 15.70 -12.24
N ALA A 73 -13.55 15.65 -12.79
CA ALA A 73 -12.89 14.39 -13.15
C ALA A 73 -12.70 13.47 -11.94
N LEU A 74 -12.27 14.03 -10.80
CA LEU A 74 -12.11 13.29 -9.55
C LEU A 74 -13.42 12.65 -9.07
N VAL A 75 -14.53 13.41 -9.08
CA VAL A 75 -15.86 12.92 -8.71
C VAL A 75 -16.33 11.82 -9.66
N ILE A 76 -16.12 11.98 -10.97
CA ILE A 76 -16.47 10.98 -11.98
C ILE A 76 -15.70 9.67 -11.74
N LEU A 77 -14.40 9.75 -11.48
CA LEU A 77 -13.55 8.58 -11.20
C LEU A 77 -14.00 7.83 -9.95
N LEU A 78 -14.29 8.56 -8.86
CA LEU A 78 -14.80 7.98 -7.62
C LEU A 78 -16.17 7.32 -7.83
N ARG A 79 -17.07 7.98 -8.56
CA ARG A 79 -18.39 7.42 -8.87
C ARG A 79 -18.29 6.16 -9.72
N ARG A 80 -17.36 6.12 -10.68
CA ARG A 80 -17.07 4.92 -11.49
C ARG A 80 -16.52 3.77 -10.63
N ALA A 81 -15.63 4.06 -9.69
CA ALA A 81 -15.09 3.05 -8.76
C ALA A 81 -16.16 2.50 -7.82
N ALA A 82 -17.01 3.37 -7.25
CA ALA A 82 -18.11 2.98 -6.39
C ALA A 82 -19.13 2.08 -7.13
N ARG A 83 -19.48 2.44 -8.38
CA ARG A 83 -20.33 1.61 -9.25
C ARG A 83 -19.76 0.22 -9.49
N GLN A 84 -18.45 0.11 -9.67
CA GLN A 84 -17.79 -1.19 -9.89
C GLN A 84 -17.74 -2.06 -8.63
N GLN A 85 -17.88 -1.47 -7.44
CA GLN A 85 -17.96 -2.22 -6.19
C GLN A 85 -19.39 -2.71 -5.91
N ARG A 86 -20.39 -1.83 -6.03
CA ARG A 86 -21.79 -2.15 -5.75
C ARG A 86 -22.69 -1.79 -6.93
N PRO A 87 -23.12 -2.77 -7.75
CA PRO A 87 -24.20 -2.54 -8.70
C PRO A 87 -25.46 -2.10 -7.93
N GLY A 88 -26.05 -0.95 -8.28
CA GLY A 88 -27.15 -0.31 -7.53
C GLY A 88 -26.78 1.00 -6.79
N SER A 89 -25.48 1.29 -6.62
CA SER A 89 -24.99 2.60 -6.12
C SER A 89 -25.26 3.78 -7.06
N GLU A 90 -25.78 3.51 -8.25
CA GLU A 90 -26.16 4.48 -9.27
C GLU A 90 -27.30 5.40 -8.80
N LEU A 91 -28.14 4.87 -7.91
CA LEU A 91 -29.28 5.53 -7.28
C LEU A 91 -28.89 6.44 -6.12
N LEU A 92 -27.66 6.32 -5.60
CA LEU A 92 -27.20 7.16 -4.50
C LEU A 92 -26.82 8.54 -5.05
N GLN A 93 -27.54 9.56 -4.60
CA GLN A 93 -27.32 10.97 -4.91
C GLN A 93 -27.19 11.76 -3.60
N GLY A 94 -26.49 12.89 -3.67
CA GLY A 94 -26.29 13.78 -2.51
C GLY A 94 -25.59 13.09 -1.34
N ASP A 95 -26.16 13.27 -0.14
CA ASP A 95 -25.58 12.77 1.11
C ASP A 95 -25.47 11.24 1.17
N ALA A 96 -26.41 10.51 0.56
CA ALA A 96 -26.36 9.05 0.54
C ALA A 96 -25.17 8.52 -0.27
N TRP A 97 -24.73 9.28 -1.29
CA TRP A 97 -23.52 8.98 -2.04
C TRP A 97 -22.27 9.26 -1.21
N LEU A 98 -22.22 10.39 -0.50
CA LEU A 98 -21.11 10.72 0.41
C LEU A 98 -20.97 9.69 1.53
N GLN A 99 -22.08 9.22 2.08
CA GLN A 99 -22.08 8.21 3.14
C GLN A 99 -21.58 6.85 2.65
N ALA A 100 -21.89 6.47 1.40
CA ALA A 100 -21.33 5.28 0.78
C ALA A 100 -19.82 5.43 0.47
N LEU A 101 -19.40 6.64 0.11
CA LEU A 101 -18.01 6.94 -0.19
C LEU A 101 -17.15 7.03 1.08
N ASP A 102 -17.70 7.56 2.16
CA ASP A 102 -17.03 7.78 3.44
C ASP A 102 -17.90 7.28 4.61
N PRO A 103 -18.04 5.95 4.77
CA PRO A 103 -18.85 5.38 5.83
C PRO A 103 -18.27 5.63 7.23
N LYS A 104 -16.98 5.97 7.33
CA LYS A 104 -16.27 6.21 8.59
C LYS A 104 -16.25 7.68 9.01
N GLY A 105 -16.59 8.61 8.12
CA GLY A 105 -16.51 10.03 8.44
C GLY A 105 -15.09 10.59 8.46
N GLU A 106 -14.19 10.06 7.63
CA GLU A 106 -12.81 10.53 7.55
C GLU A 106 -12.66 11.84 6.76
N LEU A 107 -13.64 12.21 5.93
CA LEU A 107 -13.61 13.48 5.21
C LEU A 107 -13.89 14.66 6.15
N ALA A 108 -13.05 15.69 6.06
CA ALA A 108 -13.31 16.95 6.73
C ALA A 108 -14.59 17.62 6.16
N PRO A 109 -15.32 18.43 6.95
CA PRO A 109 -16.54 19.10 6.50
C PRO A 109 -16.35 19.91 5.20
N ALA A 110 -15.21 20.63 5.08
CA ALA A 110 -14.86 21.38 3.87
C ALA A 110 -14.69 20.48 2.64
N GLN A 111 -14.14 19.28 2.81
CA GLN A 111 -13.94 18.32 1.73
C GLN A 111 -15.27 17.67 1.30
N ARG A 112 -16.16 17.41 2.26
CA ARG A 112 -17.53 16.95 1.98
C ARG A 112 -18.31 17.98 1.18
N ALA A 113 -18.26 19.24 1.60
CA ALA A 113 -18.87 20.34 0.87
C ALA A 113 -18.29 20.48 -0.55
N LEU A 114 -16.98 20.35 -0.71
CA LEU A 114 -16.33 20.36 -2.03
C LEU A 114 -16.78 19.19 -2.93
N LEU A 115 -16.97 17.99 -2.40
CA LEU A 115 -17.47 16.86 -3.17
C LEU A 115 -18.96 17.00 -3.55
N HIS A 116 -19.74 17.69 -2.71
CA HIS A 116 -21.17 17.89 -2.93
C HIS A 116 -21.47 19.06 -3.89
N GLU A 117 -20.87 20.22 -3.62
CA GLU A 117 -21.17 21.49 -4.28
C GLU A 117 -20.02 22.02 -5.12
N GLY A 118 -18.82 21.47 -4.98
CA GLY A 118 -17.62 22.03 -5.62
C GLY A 118 -17.64 21.97 -7.15
N ALA A 119 -18.48 21.11 -7.76
CA ALA A 119 -18.70 21.14 -9.20
C ALA A 119 -19.33 22.45 -9.69
N TYR A 120 -20.05 23.16 -8.81
CA TYR A 120 -20.68 24.45 -9.08
C TYR A 120 -19.88 25.64 -8.54
N GLN A 121 -18.76 25.42 -7.86
CA GLN A 121 -17.92 26.51 -7.35
C GLN A 121 -16.92 26.98 -8.41
N PRO A 122 -16.97 28.26 -8.83
CA PRO A 122 -16.07 28.78 -9.86
C PRO A 122 -14.62 28.96 -9.36
N ARG A 123 -14.39 28.95 -8.04
CA ARG A 123 -13.05 29.07 -7.45
C ARG A 123 -12.87 28.04 -6.35
N ILE A 124 -11.95 27.11 -6.57
CA ILE A 124 -11.61 26.04 -5.62
C ILE A 124 -10.23 26.35 -5.05
N ASP A 125 -10.12 26.26 -3.72
CA ASP A 125 -8.83 26.33 -3.03
C ASP A 125 -7.96 25.13 -3.41
N THR A 126 -6.79 25.40 -4.02
CA THR A 126 -5.86 24.38 -4.48
C THR A 126 -5.32 23.52 -3.33
N GLY A 127 -5.21 24.09 -2.12
CA GLY A 127 -4.78 23.35 -0.93
C GLY A 127 -5.81 22.31 -0.50
N GLN A 128 -7.10 22.68 -0.53
CA GLN A 128 -8.20 21.78 -0.20
C GLN A 128 -8.40 20.72 -1.29
N LEU A 129 -8.25 21.09 -2.56
CA LEU A 129 -8.29 20.15 -3.68
C LEU A 129 -7.17 19.11 -3.58
N ALA A 130 -5.93 19.52 -3.29
CA ALA A 130 -4.81 18.59 -3.12
C ALA A 130 -4.97 17.65 -1.92
N ALA A 131 -5.62 18.11 -0.84
CA ALA A 131 -5.95 17.25 0.30
C ALA A 131 -7.04 16.24 -0.07
N LEU A 132 -8.06 16.68 -0.81
CA LEU A 132 -9.14 15.84 -1.31
C LEU A 132 -8.63 14.79 -2.30
N GLU A 133 -7.72 15.14 -3.21
CA GLU A 133 -7.04 14.21 -4.14
C GLU A 133 -6.32 13.08 -3.41
N ARG A 134 -5.57 13.42 -2.36
CA ARG A 134 -4.86 12.42 -1.55
C ARG A 134 -5.81 11.45 -0.85
N TRP A 135 -6.93 11.94 -0.35
CA TRP A 135 -7.96 11.10 0.24
C TRP A 135 -8.66 10.24 -0.83
N ALA A 136 -9.06 10.84 -1.95
CA ALA A 136 -9.73 10.19 -3.07
C ALA A 136 -8.88 9.06 -3.66
N ALA A 137 -7.58 9.27 -3.83
CA ALA A 137 -6.64 8.25 -4.29
C ALA A 137 -6.61 7.01 -3.36
N LYS A 138 -6.59 7.23 -2.03
CA LYS A 138 -6.67 6.14 -1.04
C LYS A 138 -8.00 5.42 -1.11
N ARG A 139 -9.12 6.15 -1.18
CA ARG A 139 -10.45 5.55 -1.23
C ARG A 139 -10.68 4.80 -2.53
N TYR A 140 -10.23 5.33 -3.67
CA TYR A 140 -10.25 4.67 -4.97
C TYR A 140 -9.52 3.31 -4.93
N LEU A 141 -8.34 3.27 -4.33
CA LEU A 141 -7.61 2.01 -4.11
C LEU A 141 -8.39 1.04 -3.21
N ALA A 142 -8.94 1.52 -2.10
CA ALA A 142 -9.73 0.67 -1.20
C ALA A 142 -10.95 0.06 -1.92
N LEU A 143 -11.70 0.88 -2.67
CA LEU A 143 -12.84 0.44 -3.47
C LEU A 143 -12.45 -0.63 -4.50
N LEU A 144 -11.28 -0.50 -5.15
CA LEU A 144 -10.77 -1.50 -6.09
C LEU A 144 -10.27 -2.78 -5.41
N GLN A 145 -9.77 -2.69 -4.18
CA GLN A 145 -9.33 -3.85 -3.41
C GLN A 145 -10.50 -4.65 -2.83
N GLU A 146 -11.59 -3.98 -2.47
CA GLU A 146 -12.83 -4.59 -1.99
C GLU A 146 -13.61 -5.35 -3.09
N ARG A 147 -13.13 -5.35 -4.35
CA ARG A 147 -13.75 -6.05 -5.50
C ARG A 147 -13.35 -7.52 -5.67
N GLY A 148 -12.44 -8.05 -4.84
CA GLY A 148 -11.95 -9.44 -4.94
C GLY A 148 -11.96 -10.13 -3.59
#